data_AF-A0A3M6YSK9-F1
#
_entry.id   AF-A0A3M6YSK9-F1
#
_cell.length_a   1.000
_cell.length_b   1.000
_cell.length_c   1.000
_cell.angle_alpha   90.00
_cell.angle_beta   90.00
_cell.angle_gamma   90.00
#
_symmetry.space_group_name_H-M   'P 1'
#
loop_
_entity.id
_entity.type
_entity.pdbx_description
1 polymer ?
#
loop_
_entity_poly.entity_id
_entity_poly.type
_entity_poly.pdbx_seq_one_letter_code
_entity_poly.pdbx_strand_id
1 'polypeptide(L)'
;NYVPGTPIPARVTVRPDRSFTFELRTPPTASLLLSAAGVAPTKNKLKGAGNAAGPNSNAGLEGRGKSSNQTGPGAAGNSSLGTVGQVSLKQVYEIAKIKTSETRLSGIGLEAMVKSVIAQAGSMGVVVVP
;
A
#
# COMPACT_ATOMS: atom_id res chain seq x y z
N ASN A 1 -5.55 -20.33 -6.96
CA ASN A 1 -6.70 -19.65 -7.62
C ASN A 1 -6.62 -18.16 -7.38
N TYR A 2 -6.77 -17.34 -8.43
CA TYR A 2 -6.74 -15.87 -8.35
C TYR A 2 -8.16 -15.30 -8.28
N VAL A 3 -8.32 -14.18 -7.58
CA VAL A 3 -9.62 -13.49 -7.45
C VAL A 3 -9.82 -12.56 -8.66
N PRO A 4 -10.90 -12.74 -9.45
CA PRO A 4 -11.21 -11.86 -10.57
C PRO A 4 -11.31 -10.38 -10.15
N GLY A 5 -10.86 -9.47 -11.01
CA GLY A 5 -10.86 -8.03 -10.71
C GLY A 5 -9.64 -7.54 -9.91
N THR A 6 -8.86 -8.42 -9.29
CA THR A 6 -7.59 -8.04 -8.67
C THR A 6 -6.53 -7.80 -9.77
N PRO A 7 -5.88 -6.63 -9.83
CA PRO A 7 -4.83 -6.38 -10.81
C PRO A 7 -3.58 -7.22 -10.49
N ILE A 8 -3.17 -8.06 -11.45
CA ILE A 8 -1.99 -8.94 -11.34
C ILE A 8 -0.95 -8.48 -12.36
N PRO A 9 0.23 -8.02 -11.91
CA PRO A 9 1.28 -7.58 -12.82
C PRO A 9 1.97 -8.76 -13.47
N ALA A 10 2.32 -8.62 -14.75
CA ALA A 10 3.12 -9.58 -15.50
C ALA A 10 4.43 -8.93 -15.93
N ARG A 11 5.55 -9.63 -15.74
CA ARG A 11 6.83 -9.25 -16.35
C ARG A 11 6.96 -9.98 -17.67
N VAL A 12 6.99 -9.23 -18.78
CA VAL A 12 7.16 -9.80 -20.12
C VAL A 12 8.60 -9.57 -20.57
N THR A 13 9.27 -10.64 -20.97
CA THR A 13 10.60 -10.60 -21.60
C THR A 13 10.42 -10.95 -23.07
N VAL A 14 10.68 -9.99 -23.96
CA VAL A 14 10.64 -10.18 -25.41
C VAL A 14 12.05 -10.46 -25.92
N ARG A 15 12.21 -11.54 -26.69
CA ARG A 15 13.49 -11.95 -27.28
C ARG A 15 13.59 -11.46 -28.75
N PRO A 16 14.81 -11.38 -29.32
CA PRO A 16 15.01 -10.89 -30.70
C PRO A 16 14.32 -11.75 -31.78
N ASP A 17 14.07 -13.02 -31.50
CA ASP A 17 13.34 -13.95 -32.37
C ASP A 17 11.81 -13.74 -32.33
N ARG A 18 11.34 -12.65 -31.72
CA ARG A 18 9.91 -12.34 -31.47
C ARG A 18 9.21 -13.35 -30.56
N SER A 19 9.95 -14.27 -29.93
CA SER A 19 9.41 -15.07 -28.84
C SER A 19 9.29 -14.22 -27.57
N PHE A 20 8.34 -14.57 -26.70
CA PHE A 20 8.20 -13.92 -25.42
C PHE A 20 8.00 -14.95 -24.31
N THR A 21 8.50 -14.63 -23.12
CA THR A 21 8.17 -15.34 -21.88
C THR A 21 7.57 -14.35 -20.92
N PHE A 22 6.54 -14.75 -20.18
CA PHE A 22 5.94 -13.91 -19.16
C PHE A 22 5.90 -14.62 -17.82
N GLU A 23 6.10 -13.85 -16.75
CA GLU A 23 6.01 -14.31 -15.37
C GLU A 23 4.95 -13.46 -14.66
N LEU A 24 3.92 -14.10 -14.13
CA LEU A 24 2.93 -13.45 -13.27
C LEU A 24 3.53 -13.21 -11.88
N ARG A 25 3.26 -12.04 -11.31
CA ARG A 25 3.66 -11.68 -9.96
C ARG A 25 2.43 -11.58 -9.04
N THR A 26 2.66 -11.50 -7.75
CA THR A 26 1.60 -11.22 -6.78
C THR A 26 1.01 -9.82 -6.99
N PRO A 27 -0.24 -9.63 -6.56
CA PRO A 27 -0.89 -8.34 -6.63
C PRO A 27 -0.08 -7.20 -5.97
N PRO A 28 -0.23 -5.95 -6.43
CA PRO A 28 0.40 -4.80 -5.80
C PRO A 28 -0.05 -4.67 -4.34
N THR A 29 0.86 -4.29 -3.44
CA THR A 29 0.55 -4.14 -2.00
C THR A 29 -0.59 -3.14 -1.80
N ALA A 30 -0.59 -2.07 -2.60
CA ALA A 30 -1.63 -1.05 -2.61
C ALA A 30 -3.04 -1.62 -2.87
N SER A 31 -3.16 -2.53 -3.84
CA SER A 31 -4.45 -3.15 -4.16
C SER A 31 -4.94 -4.03 -3.02
N LEU A 32 -4.04 -4.78 -2.39
CA LEU A 32 -4.37 -5.66 -1.26
C LEU A 32 -4.78 -4.85 -0.02
N LEU A 33 -4.07 -3.76 0.28
CA LEU A 33 -4.37 -2.88 1.41
C LEU A 33 -5.72 -2.17 1.24
N LEU A 34 -6.01 -1.63 0.06
CA LEU A 34 -7.30 -0.98 -0.21
C LEU A 34 -8.47 -1.97 -0.16
N SER A 35 -8.28 -3.17 -0.71
CA SER A 35 -9.26 -4.25 -0.62
C SER A 35 -9.50 -4.70 0.83
N ALA A 36 -8.45 -4.79 1.65
CA ALA A 36 -8.56 -5.14 3.07
C ALA A 36 -9.22 -4.03 3.90
N ALA A 37 -9.04 -2.78 3.50
CA ALA A 37 -9.66 -1.60 4.12
C ALA A 37 -11.11 -1.35 3.65
N GLY A 38 -11.63 -2.14 2.70
CA GLY A 38 -12.98 -1.96 2.14
C GLY A 38 -13.12 -0.72 1.25
N VAL A 39 -12.02 -0.17 0.76
CA VAL A 39 -12.01 1.07 -0.02
C VAL A 39 -12.09 0.75 -1.51
N ALA A 40 -13.12 1.27 -2.18
CA ALA A 40 -13.29 1.07 -3.61
C ALA A 40 -12.18 1.78 -4.41
N PRO A 41 -11.63 1.14 -5.46
CA PRO A 41 -10.65 1.77 -6.33
C PRO A 41 -11.30 2.94 -7.07
N THR A 42 -10.69 4.14 -7.00
CA THR A 42 -11.13 5.28 -7.80
C THR A 42 -10.45 5.27 -9.17
N LYS A 43 -11.23 5.54 -10.23
CA LYS A 43 -10.80 5.40 -11.63
C LYS A 43 -9.53 6.24 -11.90
N ASN A 44 -8.51 5.62 -12.50
CA ASN A 44 -7.22 6.21 -12.87
C ASN A 44 -6.37 6.81 -11.72
N LYS A 45 -6.70 6.55 -10.44
CA LYS A 45 -5.84 6.91 -9.30
C LYS A 45 -5.97 5.87 -8.18
N LEU A 46 -4.94 5.05 -7.97
CA LEU A 46 -4.72 4.39 -6.67
C LEU A 46 -4.21 5.46 -5.70
N LYS A 47 -5.09 6.38 -5.28
CA LYS A 47 -4.70 7.52 -4.46
C LYS A 47 -4.60 7.10 -3.01
N GLY A 48 -3.40 6.72 -2.62
CA GLY A 48 -3.01 6.79 -1.22
C GLY A 48 -3.05 8.23 -0.72
N ALA A 49 -3.55 8.47 0.51
CA ALA A 49 -3.27 9.74 1.17
C ALA A 49 -1.75 9.85 1.35
N GLY A 50 -1.13 10.82 0.66
CA GLY A 50 0.29 11.07 0.81
C GLY A 50 0.61 11.24 2.29
N ASN A 51 1.63 10.53 2.77
CA ASN A 51 2.14 10.55 4.15
C ASN A 51 1.07 10.90 5.18
N ALA A 52 0.13 9.98 5.44
CA ALA A 52 -0.64 10.10 6.67
C ALA A 52 0.37 10.07 7.82
N ALA A 53 0.25 11.06 8.70
CA ALA A 53 1.15 11.22 9.82
C ALA A 53 1.21 9.87 10.57
N GLY A 54 2.42 9.34 10.73
CA GLY A 54 2.62 7.95 11.19
C GLY A 54 2.02 7.70 12.58
N PRO A 55 2.14 6.48 13.13
CA PRO A 55 1.62 6.13 14.46
C PRO A 55 2.20 6.97 15.62
N ASN A 56 3.23 7.80 15.35
CA ASN A 56 3.76 8.81 16.27
C ASN A 56 3.12 10.20 16.11
N SER A 57 2.11 10.34 15.26
CA SER A 57 1.27 11.52 15.21
C SER A 57 0.15 11.31 16.21
N ASN A 58 0.10 12.17 17.22
CA ASN A 58 -0.96 12.22 18.21
C ASN A 58 -2.28 12.71 17.56
N ALA A 59 -2.80 11.99 16.57
CA ALA A 59 -4.05 12.26 15.88
C ALA A 59 -5.21 11.41 16.42
N GLY A 60 -4.98 10.68 17.54
CA GLY A 60 -6.02 10.03 18.34
C GLY A 60 -6.55 10.90 19.49
N LEU A 61 -6.20 12.20 19.54
CA LEU A 61 -6.76 13.13 20.51
C LEU A 61 -7.34 14.33 19.75
N GLU A 62 -8.63 14.54 19.92
CA GLU A 62 -9.35 15.71 19.44
C GLU A 62 -8.56 17.00 19.72
N GLY A 63 -8.42 17.85 18.70
CA GLY A 63 -8.08 19.27 18.86
C GLY A 63 -6.72 19.59 19.50
N ARG A 64 -5.62 19.48 18.74
CA ARG A 64 -4.44 20.37 18.85
C ARG A 64 -3.35 20.03 17.82
N GLY A 65 -3.52 20.53 16.60
CA GLY A 65 -2.43 20.68 15.64
C GLY A 65 -2.35 22.15 15.27
N LYS A 66 -1.24 22.82 15.62
CA LYS A 66 -1.01 24.22 15.24
C LYS A 66 -1.22 24.39 13.74
N SER A 67 -2.02 25.38 13.36
CA SER A 67 -2.08 25.90 12.00
C SER A 67 -0.67 26.31 11.58
N SER A 68 0.05 25.44 10.87
CA SER A 68 1.22 25.88 10.12
C SER A 68 0.67 26.70 8.96
N ASN A 69 0.92 28.00 9.03
CA ASN A 69 0.71 28.90 7.92
C ASN A 69 1.52 28.34 6.73
N GLN A 70 0.83 27.81 5.71
CA GLN A 70 1.47 27.19 4.55
C GLN A 70 2.07 28.29 3.67
N THR A 71 3.27 28.76 4.02
CA THR A 71 4.08 29.60 3.14
C THR A 71 5.08 28.69 2.41
N GLY A 72 4.60 27.99 1.40
CA GLY A 72 5.40 27.11 0.53
C GLY A 72 4.50 26.33 -0.44
N PRO A 73 5.01 25.85 -1.58
CA PRO A 73 4.23 25.00 -2.47
C PRO A 73 3.80 23.76 -1.67
N GLY A 74 2.49 23.58 -1.49
CA GLY A 74 1.92 22.56 -0.61
C GLY A 74 2.54 21.18 -0.83
N ALA A 75 2.81 20.46 0.26
CA ALA A 75 3.43 19.14 0.23
C ALA A 75 2.80 18.26 -0.86
N ALA A 76 3.63 17.76 -1.78
CA ALA A 76 3.17 16.95 -2.89
C ALA A 76 2.49 15.68 -2.37
N GLY A 77 1.17 15.59 -2.53
CA GLY A 77 0.41 14.45 -2.05
C GLY A 77 -1.00 14.84 -1.63
N ASN A 78 -1.80 13.82 -1.39
CA ASN A 78 -3.23 13.99 -1.10
C ASN A 78 -3.54 14.22 0.38
N SER A 79 -2.69 15.00 1.06
CA SER A 79 -2.73 15.26 2.51
C SER A 79 -4.07 15.84 3.01
N SER A 80 -4.89 16.36 2.10
CA SER A 80 -6.20 16.94 2.39
C SER A 80 -7.33 15.91 2.62
N LEU A 81 -7.15 14.61 2.30
CA LEU A 81 -8.21 13.60 2.43
C LEU A 81 -8.23 12.82 3.76
N GLY A 82 -7.25 13.03 4.65
CA GLY A 82 -7.21 12.33 5.94
C GLY A 82 -7.06 10.80 5.82
N THR A 83 -7.58 10.07 6.82
CA THR A 83 -7.54 8.60 6.86
C THR A 83 -8.50 8.00 5.85
N VAL A 84 -7.98 7.18 4.95
CA VAL A 84 -8.71 6.52 3.84
C VAL A 84 -9.41 5.24 4.32
N GLY A 85 -8.86 4.56 5.32
CA GLY A 85 -9.44 3.35 5.90
C GLY A 85 -8.57 2.77 7.00
N GLN A 86 -9.01 1.67 7.59
CA GLN A 86 -8.29 0.95 8.64
C GLN A 86 -8.06 -0.50 8.24
N VAL A 87 -6.93 -1.07 8.66
CA VAL A 87 -6.62 -2.50 8.52
C VAL A 87 -6.04 -3.03 9.83
N SER A 88 -6.37 -4.26 10.18
CA SER A 88 -5.80 -4.92 11.37
C SER A 88 -4.42 -5.49 11.10
N LEU A 89 -3.62 -5.69 12.16
CA LEU A 89 -2.32 -6.37 12.08
C LEU A 89 -2.44 -7.78 11.47
N LYS A 90 -3.55 -8.49 11.73
CA LYS A 90 -3.83 -9.79 11.12
C LYS A 90 -3.90 -9.70 9.59
N GLN A 91 -4.61 -8.71 9.05
CA GLN A 91 -4.71 -8.51 7.61
C GLN A 91 -3.35 -8.15 6.99
N VAL A 92 -2.57 -7.30 7.66
CA VAL A 92 -1.21 -6.96 7.22
C VAL A 92 -0.31 -8.20 7.16
N TYR A 93 -0.41 -9.08 8.15
CA TYR A 93 0.36 -10.32 8.22
C TYR A 93 0.01 -11.28 7.07
N GLU A 94 -1.27 -11.45 6.75
CA GLU A 94 -1.69 -12.28 5.62
C GLU A 94 -1.23 -11.69 4.27
N ILE A 95 -1.26 -10.37 4.11
CA ILE A 95 -0.69 -9.70 2.92
C ILE A 95 0.81 -9.99 2.80
N ALA A 96 1.55 -9.92 3.91
CA ALA A 96 2.98 -10.19 3.93
C ALA A 96 3.28 -11.64 3.54
N LYS A 97 2.53 -12.63 4.04
CA LYS A 97 2.66 -14.04 3.63
C LYS A 97 2.47 -14.23 2.13
N ILE A 98 1.43 -13.60 1.55
CA ILE A 98 1.19 -13.65 0.11
C ILE A 98 2.42 -13.12 -0.65
N LYS A 99 2.99 -11.99 -0.22
CA LYS A 99 4.15 -11.38 -0.86
C LYS A 99 5.43 -12.21 -0.72
N THR A 100 5.67 -12.81 0.43
CA THR A 100 6.84 -13.66 0.67
C THR A 100 6.79 -14.97 -0.11
N SER A 101 5.61 -15.41 -0.57
CA SER A 101 5.50 -16.59 -1.44
C SER A 101 6.15 -16.44 -2.82
N GLU A 102 6.50 -15.22 -3.23
CA GLU A 102 7.24 -15.00 -4.47
C GLU A 102 8.71 -15.41 -4.35
N THR A 103 9.19 -16.21 -5.31
CA THR A 103 10.58 -16.67 -5.39
C THR A 103 11.59 -15.53 -5.28
N ARG A 104 11.34 -14.40 -5.95
CA ARG A 104 12.21 -13.21 -5.94
C ARG A 104 12.26 -12.47 -4.59
N LEU A 105 11.33 -12.76 -3.66
CA LEU A 105 11.24 -12.15 -2.33
C LEU A 105 11.59 -13.14 -1.21
N SER A 106 11.97 -14.37 -1.56
CA SER A 106 12.27 -15.46 -0.62
C SER A 106 13.39 -15.15 0.39
N GLY A 107 14.31 -14.23 0.06
CA GLY A 107 15.40 -13.81 0.95
C GLY A 107 15.00 -12.78 2.01
N ILE A 108 13.77 -12.26 1.99
CA ILE A 108 13.32 -11.23 2.92
C ILE A 108 12.59 -11.90 4.10
N GLY A 109 13.06 -11.63 5.31
CA GLY A 109 12.41 -12.09 6.54
C GLY A 109 10.97 -11.57 6.65
N LEU A 110 10.07 -12.39 7.20
CA LEU A 110 8.64 -12.06 7.30
C LEU A 110 8.39 -10.76 8.07
N GLU A 111 9.17 -10.52 9.14
CA GLU A 111 9.09 -9.28 9.92
C GLU A 111 9.42 -8.04 9.07
N ALA A 112 10.46 -8.11 8.24
CA ALA A 112 10.83 -7.03 7.34
C ALA A 112 9.76 -6.78 6.27
N MET A 113 9.14 -7.86 5.76
CA MET A 113 8.02 -7.75 4.82
C MET A 113 6.80 -7.07 5.47
N VAL A 114 6.44 -7.47 6.70
CA VAL A 114 5.35 -6.85 7.46
C VAL A 114 5.61 -5.36 7.69
N LYS A 115 6.82 -5.00 8.16
CA LYS A 115 7.23 -3.60 8.34
C LYS A 115 7.12 -2.79 7.04
N SER A 116 7.51 -3.38 5.90
CA SER A 116 7.37 -2.75 4.58
C SER A 116 5.91 -2.52 4.19
N VAL A 117 5.02 -3.49 4.45
CA VAL A 117 3.58 -3.35 4.19
C VAL A 117 2.97 -2.26 5.07
N ILE A 118 3.35 -2.17 6.34
CA ILE A 118 2.90 -1.11 7.26
C ILE A 118 3.32 0.28 6.76
N ALA A 119 4.58 0.43 6.34
CA ALA A 119 5.07 1.69 5.78
C ALA A 119 4.29 2.10 4.51
N GLN A 120 3.95 1.13 3.68
CA GLN A 120 3.12 1.36 2.49
C GLN A 120 1.69 1.78 2.86
N ALA A 121 1.10 1.18 3.90
CA ALA A 121 -0.22 1.58 4.40
C ALA A 121 -0.24 3.04 4.86
N GLY A 122 0.78 3.48 5.62
CA GLY A 122 0.92 4.88 6.03
C GLY A 122 1.06 5.86 4.87
N SER A 123 1.81 5.48 3.83
CA SER A 123 1.93 6.27 2.57
C SER A 123 0.63 6.30 1.76
N MET A 124 -0.34 5.44 2.12
CA MET A 124 -1.65 5.36 1.49
C MET A 124 -2.79 5.94 2.31
N GLY A 125 -2.53 6.45 3.51
CA GLY A 125 -3.59 6.89 4.42
C GLY A 125 -4.40 5.77 5.03
N VAL A 126 -3.88 4.54 5.01
CA VAL A 126 -4.52 3.40 5.66
C VAL A 126 -3.88 3.24 7.04
N VAL A 127 -4.69 3.36 8.09
CA VAL A 127 -4.24 3.23 9.48
C VAL A 127 -4.20 1.76 9.85
N VAL A 128 -3.10 1.34 10.47
CA VAL A 128 -2.95 -0.03 10.97
C VAL A 128 -3.35 -0.05 12.44
N VAL A 129 -4.34 -0.89 12.77
CA VAL A 129 -4.87 -1.06 14.12
C VAL A 129 -4.38 -2.40 14.68
N PRO A 130 -4.00 -2.46 15.98
CA PRO A 130 -3.63 -3.70 16.65
C PRO A 130 -4.65 -4.83 16.49
#